data_AF-A0A087RZC2-F1
#
_entry.id   AF-A0A087RZC2-F1
#
_cell.length_a   1.000
_cell.length_b   1.000
_cell.length_c   1.000
_cell.angle_alpha   90.00
_cell.angle_beta   90.00
_cell.angle_gamma   90.00
#
_symmetry.space_group_name_H-M   'P 1'
#
loop_
_entity.id
_entity.type
_entity.pdbx_description
1 polymer ?
#
loop_
_entity_poly.entity_id
_entity_poly.type
_entity_poly.pdbx_seq_one_letter_code
_entity_poly.pdbx_strand_id
1 'polypeptide(L)'
;MVIGTQFMEKFLFKIAKQWIAGNTVDDALISAKKAYKSKRHVIINKLGEYHTSKKQINTTMKEYEKIIGSFRRWKIRGAISIKPTQLGLSINQKEFYKNFEKIIQTARNAHVFVWLDMESSEHTDETIEIYHSFFSKYERLGIALQANLKRAEHDLRDLQKTGAKIRLTKGAYRENTKIAFKSRKGVDDNYLKLMKMLFKNGNEFALATHDEKIIHKAKTLSKKYPRKFEFQFLKGIREEIKSELIKQKFVVSDYIPYGTRWLAYSVRRIKERKRNILLLGSSLIQSQRV
;
A
#
# COMPACT_ATOMS: atom_id res chain seq x y z
N MET A 1 24.02 10.28 26.49
CA MET A 1 22.66 9.90 26.05
C MET A 1 22.43 9.96 24.53
N VAL A 2 23.00 10.93 23.79
CA VAL A 2 22.79 11.11 22.32
C VAL A 2 23.48 10.04 21.45
N ILE A 3 24.59 9.45 21.90
CA ILE A 3 25.34 8.42 21.15
C ILE A 3 24.58 7.08 21.13
N GLY A 4 23.91 6.72 22.24
CA GLY A 4 23.12 5.50 22.35
C GLY A 4 21.87 5.50 21.47
N THR A 5 21.21 6.65 21.31
CA THR A 5 20.04 6.80 20.43
C THR A 5 20.40 6.67 18.95
N GLN A 6 21.52 7.24 18.48
CA GLN A 6 21.95 7.09 17.09
C GLN A 6 22.37 5.65 16.74
N PHE A 7 23.02 4.93 17.66
CA PHE A 7 23.39 3.54 17.43
C PHE A 7 22.16 2.63 17.36
N MET A 8 21.22 2.82 18.29
CA MET A 8 19.94 2.12 18.31
C MET A 8 19.10 2.43 17.06
N GLU A 9 19.06 3.68 16.60
CA GLU A 9 18.36 4.07 15.38
C GLU A 9 18.98 3.44 14.13
N LYS A 10 20.32 3.43 14.02
CA LYS A 10 21.03 2.74 12.92
C LYS A 10 20.75 1.23 12.93
N PHE A 11 20.70 0.61 14.10
CA PHE A 11 20.39 -0.82 14.24
C PHE A 11 18.93 -1.13 13.86
N LEU A 12 17.97 -0.36 14.40
CA LEU A 12 16.55 -0.48 14.04
C LEU A 12 16.32 -0.21 12.56
N PHE A 13 17.07 0.71 11.96
CA PHE A 13 17.01 0.97 10.52
C PHE A 13 17.52 -0.21 9.69
N LYS A 14 18.58 -0.92 10.12
CA LYS A 14 19.03 -2.16 9.44
C LYS A 14 17.93 -3.22 9.42
N ILE A 15 17.17 -3.36 10.50
CA ILE A 15 16.00 -4.26 10.55
C ILE A 15 14.88 -3.72 9.66
N ALA A 16 14.60 -2.41 9.73
CA ALA A 16 13.57 -1.77 8.93
C ALA A 16 13.82 -1.86 7.42
N LYS A 17 15.07 -1.88 6.95
CA LYS A 17 15.45 -2.06 5.52
C LYS A 17 14.91 -3.36 4.89
N GLN A 18 14.50 -4.32 5.71
CA GLN A 18 13.76 -5.47 5.21
C GLN A 18 12.42 -5.02 4.60
N TRP A 19 11.72 -4.08 5.25
CA TRP A 19 10.36 -3.65 4.92
C TRP A 19 10.26 -2.27 4.26
N ILE A 20 11.29 -1.44 4.38
CA ILE A 20 11.41 -0.15 3.67
C ILE A 20 12.58 -0.19 2.69
N ALA A 21 12.49 0.58 1.61
CA ALA A 21 13.57 0.68 0.63
C ALA A 21 14.76 1.50 1.16
N GLY A 22 14.47 2.57 1.90
CA GLY A 22 15.43 3.53 2.41
C GLY A 22 14.77 4.88 2.66
N ASN A 23 15.57 5.92 2.79
CA ASN A 23 15.10 7.26 3.15
C ASN A 23 14.83 8.13 1.92
N THR A 24 15.35 7.75 0.75
CA THR A 24 15.31 8.57 -0.46
C THR A 24 14.50 7.92 -1.57
N VAL A 25 14.09 8.74 -2.53
CA VAL A 25 13.46 8.26 -3.77
C VAL A 25 14.39 7.34 -4.57
N ASP A 26 15.71 7.57 -4.53
CA ASP A 26 16.68 6.73 -5.23
C ASP A 26 16.78 5.33 -4.60
N ASP A 27 16.70 5.23 -3.27
CA ASP A 27 16.58 3.94 -2.58
C ASP A 27 15.35 3.16 -3.05
N ALA A 28 14.20 3.83 -3.15
CA ALA A 28 12.95 3.25 -3.62
C ALA A 28 13.08 2.70 -5.04
N LEU A 29 13.72 3.49 -5.91
CA LEU A 29 13.94 3.13 -7.31
C LEU A 29 14.93 1.97 -7.48
N ILE A 30 16.01 1.91 -6.68
CA ILE A 30 16.92 0.76 -6.65
C ILE A 30 16.16 -0.49 -6.20
N SER A 31 15.35 -0.38 -5.16
CA SER A 31 14.51 -1.49 -4.68
C SER A 31 13.51 -1.94 -5.75
N ALA A 32 12.91 -1.01 -6.49
CA ALA A 32 11.99 -1.32 -7.57
C ALA A 32 12.67 -2.08 -8.72
N LYS A 33 13.89 -1.66 -9.14
CA LYS A 33 14.67 -2.42 -10.12
C LYS A 33 14.96 -3.85 -9.67
N LYS A 34 15.31 -4.06 -8.39
CA LYS A 34 15.55 -5.39 -7.83
C LYS A 34 14.28 -6.25 -7.86
N ALA A 35 13.16 -5.72 -7.39
CA ALA A 35 11.88 -6.42 -7.42
C ALA A 35 11.46 -6.79 -8.85
N TYR A 36 11.59 -5.85 -9.80
CA TYR A 36 11.27 -6.08 -11.21
C TYR A 36 12.14 -7.17 -11.86
N LYS A 37 13.44 -7.20 -11.57
CA LYS A 37 14.33 -8.29 -12.00
C LYS A 37 13.90 -9.66 -11.43
N SER A 38 13.26 -9.69 -10.27
CA SER A 38 12.64 -10.90 -9.70
C SER A 38 11.23 -11.20 -10.24
N LYS A 39 10.85 -10.64 -11.39
CA LYS A 39 9.52 -10.83 -12.03
C LYS A 39 8.34 -10.34 -11.18
N ARG A 40 8.57 -9.38 -10.28
CA ARG A 40 7.51 -8.71 -9.51
C ARG A 40 7.19 -7.36 -10.11
N HIS A 41 5.91 -7.01 -10.17
CA HIS A 41 5.48 -5.64 -10.35
C HIS A 41 5.82 -4.80 -9.10
N VAL A 42 5.80 -3.48 -9.23
CA VAL A 42 6.25 -2.56 -8.18
C VAL A 42 5.25 -1.46 -7.93
N ILE A 43 5.03 -1.15 -6.65
CA ILE A 43 4.20 -0.05 -6.18
C ILE A 43 5.05 0.77 -5.22
N ILE A 44 5.48 1.96 -5.62
CA ILE A 44 6.27 2.83 -4.72
C ILE A 44 5.35 3.74 -3.92
N ASN A 45 5.58 3.85 -2.62
CA ASN A 45 4.85 4.73 -1.71
C ASN A 45 5.81 5.58 -0.88
N LYS A 46 5.60 6.90 -0.83
CA LYS A 46 6.30 7.77 0.12
C LYS A 46 5.69 7.62 1.51
N LEU A 47 6.52 7.47 2.53
CA LEU A 47 6.11 7.46 3.93
C LEU A 47 5.88 8.88 4.46
N GLY A 48 4.82 9.03 5.24
CA GLY A 48 4.32 10.31 5.75
C GLY A 48 2.87 10.52 5.35
N GLU A 49 2.17 11.35 6.10
CA GLU A 49 0.73 11.64 5.97
C GLU A 49 0.55 13.06 6.53
N TYR A 50 -0.60 13.69 6.21
CA TYR A 50 -1.02 14.97 6.78
C TYR A 50 0.00 16.11 6.54
N HIS A 51 0.40 16.32 5.28
CA HIS A 51 1.26 17.46 4.94
C HIS A 51 0.46 18.77 5.01
N THR A 52 0.94 19.71 5.83
CA THR A 52 0.29 21.02 6.03
C THR A 52 1.06 22.19 5.42
N SER A 53 2.28 21.95 4.91
CA SER A 53 3.11 23.00 4.30
C SER A 53 3.28 22.80 2.79
N LYS A 54 3.20 23.91 2.04
CA LYS A 54 3.47 23.94 0.58
C LYS A 54 4.84 23.34 0.24
N LYS A 55 5.85 23.55 1.09
CA LYS A 55 7.20 22.98 0.90
C LYS A 55 7.18 21.45 0.91
N GLN A 56 6.52 20.82 1.89
CA GLN A 56 6.41 19.36 1.98
C GLN A 56 5.64 18.76 0.79
N ILE A 57 4.55 19.42 0.40
CA ILE A 57 3.73 19.00 -0.74
C ILE A 57 4.54 19.09 -2.04
N ASN A 58 5.20 20.23 -2.30
CA ASN A 58 6.03 20.42 -3.48
C ASN A 58 7.18 19.41 -3.58
N THR A 59 7.83 19.09 -2.45
CA THR A 59 8.86 18.04 -2.42
C THR A 59 8.27 16.66 -2.75
N THR A 60 7.10 16.34 -2.19
CA THR A 60 6.40 15.08 -2.47
C THR A 60 5.96 14.95 -3.92
N MET A 61 5.46 16.04 -4.50
CA MET A 61 5.12 16.13 -5.92
C MET A 61 6.32 15.84 -6.82
N LYS A 62 7.45 16.51 -6.58
CA LYS A 62 8.70 16.31 -7.34
C LYS A 62 9.21 14.86 -7.23
N GLU A 63 9.08 14.23 -6.07
CA GLU A 63 9.48 12.84 -5.89
C GLU A 63 8.58 11.87 -6.66
N TYR A 64 7.25 12.06 -6.64
CA TYR A 64 6.35 11.24 -7.46
C TYR A 64 6.59 11.44 -8.96
N GLU A 65 6.82 12.67 -9.43
CA GLU A 65 7.20 12.97 -10.81
C GLU A 65 8.51 12.25 -11.19
N LYS A 66 9.53 12.27 -10.32
CA LYS A 66 10.79 11.53 -10.52
C LYS A 66 10.57 10.02 -10.61
N ILE A 67 9.70 9.46 -9.78
CA ILE A 67 9.35 8.03 -9.82
C ILE A 67 8.69 7.67 -11.15
N ILE A 68 7.64 8.42 -11.53
CA ILE A 68 6.88 8.20 -12.76
C ILE A 68 7.81 8.28 -13.98
N GLY A 69 8.63 9.33 -14.08
CA GLY A 69 9.59 9.50 -15.17
C GLY A 69 10.64 8.37 -15.22
N SER A 70 11.04 7.84 -14.06
CA SER A 70 11.98 6.72 -13.99
C SER A 70 11.36 5.40 -14.47
N PHE A 71 10.10 5.10 -14.11
CA PHE A 71 9.40 3.92 -14.62
C PHE A 71 9.25 3.95 -16.14
N ARG A 72 8.90 5.12 -16.72
CA ARG A 72 8.84 5.30 -18.17
C ARG A 72 10.20 5.00 -18.82
N ARG A 73 11.28 5.64 -18.35
CA ARG A 73 12.64 5.44 -18.89
C ARG A 73 13.10 3.98 -18.81
N TRP A 74 12.78 3.30 -17.72
CA TRP A 74 13.21 1.92 -17.50
C TRP A 74 12.26 0.87 -18.10
N LYS A 75 11.16 1.30 -18.72
CA LYS A 75 10.09 0.43 -19.24
C LYS A 75 9.59 -0.56 -18.17
N ILE A 76 9.56 -0.13 -16.91
CA ILE A 76 9.07 -0.94 -15.80
C ILE A 76 7.55 -0.79 -15.72
N ARG A 77 6.85 -1.92 -15.66
CA ARG A 77 5.44 -1.95 -15.25
C ARG A 77 5.37 -1.70 -13.74
N GLY A 78 5.17 -0.44 -13.40
CA GLY A 78 5.09 0.03 -12.02
C GLY A 78 3.87 0.90 -11.75
N ALA A 79 3.63 1.12 -10.47
CA ALA A 79 2.60 1.99 -9.95
C ALA A 79 3.17 2.87 -8.82
N ILE A 80 2.47 3.95 -8.53
CA ILE A 80 2.66 4.72 -7.31
C ILE A 80 1.44 4.59 -6.42
N SER A 81 1.65 4.64 -5.10
CA SER A 81 0.58 4.75 -4.10
C SER A 81 0.66 6.11 -3.45
N ILE A 82 -0.45 6.82 -3.45
CA ILE A 82 -0.56 8.20 -2.96
C ILE A 82 -1.60 8.23 -1.86
N LYS A 83 -1.27 8.93 -0.78
CA LYS A 83 -2.23 9.30 0.26
C LYS A 83 -2.70 10.73 0.00
N PRO A 84 -4.02 10.99 -0.14
CA PRO A 84 -4.53 12.32 -0.44
C PRO A 84 -4.00 13.43 0.48
N THR A 85 -3.84 13.15 1.78
CA THR A 85 -3.31 14.13 2.74
C THR A 85 -1.86 14.53 2.46
N GLN A 86 -1.09 13.72 1.72
CA GLN A 86 0.26 14.09 1.32
C GLN A 86 0.30 15.16 0.23
N LEU A 87 -0.79 15.32 -0.53
CA LEU A 87 -0.87 16.22 -1.68
C LEU A 87 -1.69 17.48 -1.41
N GLY A 88 -2.06 17.71 -0.15
CA GLY A 88 -2.70 18.95 0.29
C GLY A 88 -4.15 18.81 0.75
N LEU A 89 -4.69 17.59 0.87
CA LEU A 89 -6.07 17.41 1.35
C LEU A 89 -6.23 17.98 2.78
N SER A 90 -5.19 17.88 3.63
CA SER A 90 -5.18 18.49 4.97
C SER A 90 -5.14 20.02 4.98
N ILE A 91 -4.90 20.68 3.83
CA ILE A 91 -4.96 22.14 3.70
C ILE A 91 -6.34 22.54 3.18
N ASN A 92 -6.71 22.03 2.01
CA ASN A 92 -8.07 22.11 1.44
C ASN A 92 -8.17 21.24 0.16
N GLN A 93 -9.40 20.91 -0.24
CA GLN A 93 -9.66 20.16 -1.47
C GLN A 93 -9.06 20.84 -2.72
N LYS A 94 -9.18 22.16 -2.89
CA LYS A 94 -8.71 22.86 -4.11
C LYS A 94 -7.20 22.65 -4.36
N GLU A 95 -6.40 22.73 -3.31
CA GLU A 95 -4.95 22.48 -3.37
C GLU A 95 -4.66 21.02 -3.72
N PHE A 96 -5.37 20.08 -3.09
CA PHE A 96 -5.27 18.66 -3.44
C PHE A 96 -5.59 18.40 -4.91
N TYR A 97 -6.74 18.87 -5.41
CA TYR A 97 -7.20 18.62 -6.79
C TYR A 97 -6.18 19.14 -7.81
N LYS A 98 -5.66 20.35 -7.62
CA LYS A 98 -4.61 20.93 -8.47
C LYS A 98 -3.36 20.06 -8.52
N ASN A 99 -2.88 19.61 -7.36
CA ASN A 99 -1.67 18.79 -7.26
C ASN A 99 -1.90 17.38 -7.84
N PHE A 100 -3.03 16.76 -7.50
CA PHE A 100 -3.34 15.42 -7.97
C PHE A 100 -3.57 15.38 -9.48
N GLU A 101 -4.23 16.38 -10.08
CA GLU A 101 -4.40 16.48 -11.53
C GLU A 101 -3.05 16.52 -12.27
N LYS A 102 -2.08 17.26 -11.75
CA LYS A 102 -0.72 17.29 -12.31
C LYS A 102 -0.05 15.91 -12.25
N ILE A 103 -0.18 15.19 -11.13
CA ILE A 103 0.33 13.82 -11.01
C ILE A 103 -0.37 12.88 -11.99
N ILE A 104 -1.70 12.93 -12.08
CA ILE A 104 -2.47 12.08 -12.99
C ILE A 104 -2.07 12.34 -14.45
N GLN A 105 -1.91 13.59 -14.86
CA GLN A 105 -1.46 13.92 -16.22
C GLN A 105 -0.04 13.37 -16.50
N THR A 106 0.86 13.51 -15.53
CA THR A 106 2.23 12.96 -15.63
C THR A 106 2.22 11.44 -15.72
N ALA A 107 1.40 10.78 -14.88
CA ALA A 107 1.25 9.33 -14.85
C ALA A 107 0.62 8.80 -16.15
N ARG A 108 -0.36 9.51 -16.72
CA ARG A 108 -1.00 9.19 -18.00
C ARG A 108 0.02 9.18 -19.13
N ASN A 109 0.82 10.24 -19.26
CA ASN A 109 1.86 10.37 -20.28
C ASN A 109 2.98 9.32 -20.16
N ALA A 110 3.12 8.71 -18.98
CA ALA A 110 4.09 7.67 -18.68
C ALA A 110 3.50 6.26 -18.61
N HIS A 111 2.18 6.11 -18.79
CA HIS A 111 1.42 4.87 -18.61
C HIS A 111 1.60 4.19 -17.23
N VAL A 112 1.85 4.98 -16.18
CA VAL A 112 2.08 4.50 -14.80
C VAL A 112 0.77 4.43 -14.02
N PHE A 113 0.49 3.30 -13.37
CA PHE A 113 -0.74 3.17 -12.59
C PHE A 113 -0.66 3.98 -11.29
N VAL A 114 -1.78 4.57 -10.87
CA VAL A 114 -1.87 5.32 -9.61
C VAL A 114 -2.87 4.63 -8.69
N TRP A 115 -2.44 4.35 -7.47
CA TRP A 115 -3.32 3.90 -6.38
C TRP A 115 -3.57 5.04 -5.41
N LEU A 116 -4.83 5.32 -5.13
CA LEU A 116 -5.26 6.10 -3.97
C LEU A 116 -5.30 5.17 -2.76
N ASP A 117 -4.36 5.38 -1.84
CA ASP A 117 -4.38 4.71 -0.55
C ASP A 117 -5.51 5.29 0.30
N MET A 118 -6.18 4.42 1.05
CA MET A 118 -7.22 4.78 1.99
C MET A 118 -6.61 5.01 3.36
N GLU A 119 -6.80 6.22 3.89
CA GLU A 119 -6.29 6.66 5.19
C GLU A 119 -7.27 6.25 6.32
N SER A 120 -7.29 6.96 7.44
CA SER A 120 -8.26 6.74 8.53
C SER A 120 -9.70 6.94 8.04
N SER A 121 -10.67 6.44 8.81
CA SER A 121 -12.09 6.51 8.41
C SER A 121 -12.62 7.93 8.21
N GLU A 122 -11.97 8.95 8.78
CA GLU A 122 -12.33 10.36 8.62
C GLU A 122 -12.14 10.86 7.18
N HIS A 123 -11.30 10.21 6.39
CA HIS A 123 -11.01 10.57 4.99
C HIS A 123 -11.66 9.63 3.97
N THR A 124 -12.45 8.63 4.41
CA THR A 124 -13.01 7.62 3.51
C THR A 124 -13.92 8.23 2.45
N ASP A 125 -14.85 9.09 2.87
CA ASP A 125 -15.82 9.70 1.96
C ASP A 125 -15.13 10.61 0.94
N GLU A 126 -14.26 11.51 1.42
CA GLU A 126 -13.48 12.42 0.56
C GLU A 126 -12.63 11.64 -0.45
N THR A 127 -12.01 10.53 -0.04
CA THR A 127 -11.17 9.71 -0.93
C THR A 127 -12.00 9.00 -2.00
N ILE A 128 -13.19 8.52 -1.67
CA ILE A 128 -14.12 7.90 -2.63
C ILE A 128 -14.62 8.95 -3.63
N GLU A 129 -14.98 10.14 -3.16
CA GLU A 129 -15.39 11.26 -4.03
C GLU A 129 -14.28 11.66 -5.01
N ILE A 130 -13.06 11.82 -4.50
CA ILE A 130 -11.87 12.07 -5.33
C ILE A 130 -11.70 10.99 -6.40
N TYR A 131 -11.84 9.71 -6.03
CA TYR A 131 -11.71 8.62 -6.98
C TYR A 131 -12.74 8.74 -8.11
N HIS A 132 -14.01 9.00 -7.79
CA HIS A 132 -15.06 9.18 -8.81
C HIS A 132 -14.77 10.36 -9.75
N SER A 133 -14.30 11.49 -9.20
CA SER A 133 -13.97 12.69 -9.98
C SER A 133 -12.84 12.49 -11.00
N PHE A 134 -11.91 11.56 -10.72
CA PHE A 134 -10.74 11.32 -11.58
C PHE A 134 -10.82 10.03 -12.39
N PHE A 135 -11.59 9.02 -11.96
CA PHE A 135 -11.61 7.71 -12.62
C PHE A 135 -12.15 7.79 -14.05
N SER A 136 -13.20 8.58 -14.29
CA SER A 136 -13.74 8.83 -15.64
C SER A 136 -12.73 9.52 -16.57
N LYS A 137 -11.75 10.24 -16.00
CA LYS A 137 -10.68 10.92 -16.74
C LYS A 137 -9.45 10.02 -16.88
N TYR A 138 -9.21 9.08 -15.98
CA TYR A 138 -7.99 8.26 -15.95
C TYR A 138 -8.23 6.81 -15.50
N GLU A 139 -8.34 5.90 -16.48
CA GLU A 139 -8.65 4.47 -16.25
C GLU A 139 -7.54 3.66 -15.56
N ARG A 140 -6.33 4.23 -15.41
CA ARG A 140 -5.20 3.60 -14.67
C ARG A 140 -5.11 4.15 -13.24
N LEU A 141 -6.27 4.45 -12.67
CA LEU A 141 -6.47 4.81 -11.28
C LEU A 141 -7.16 3.64 -10.55
N GLY A 142 -6.73 3.38 -9.32
CA GLY A 142 -7.37 2.44 -8.40
C GLY A 142 -7.49 3.01 -6.99
N ILE A 143 -8.38 2.47 -6.18
CA ILE A 143 -8.64 2.90 -4.81
C ILE A 143 -8.50 1.73 -3.84
N ALA A 144 -7.92 1.98 -2.67
CA ALA A 144 -7.88 1.01 -1.60
C ALA A 144 -9.21 0.96 -0.83
N LEU A 145 -9.62 -0.24 -0.42
CA LEU A 145 -10.79 -0.47 0.41
C LEU A 145 -10.40 -1.31 1.63
N GLN A 146 -10.92 -0.97 2.79
CA GLN A 146 -10.50 -1.54 4.08
C GLN A 146 -11.56 -2.48 4.64
N ALA A 147 -11.25 -3.78 4.70
CA ALA A 147 -12.21 -4.81 5.13
C ALA A 147 -12.59 -4.75 6.61
N ASN A 148 -11.83 -4.04 7.47
CA ASN A 148 -12.21 -3.83 8.86
C ASN A 148 -13.38 -2.87 9.04
N LEU A 149 -13.67 -1.99 8.07
CA LEU A 149 -14.79 -1.05 8.19
C LEU A 149 -16.12 -1.76 7.87
N LYS A 150 -17.15 -1.52 8.70
CA LYS A 150 -18.48 -2.10 8.51
C LYS A 150 -19.16 -1.59 7.23
N ARG A 151 -18.85 -0.36 6.81
CA ARG A 151 -19.33 0.26 5.57
C ARG A 151 -18.75 -0.33 4.28
N ALA A 152 -17.62 -1.06 4.37
CA ALA A 152 -16.86 -1.47 3.20
C ALA A 152 -17.64 -2.31 2.17
N GLU A 153 -18.64 -3.08 2.60
CA GLU A 153 -19.49 -3.81 1.66
C GLU A 153 -20.37 -2.89 0.82
N HIS A 154 -20.96 -1.87 1.44
CA HIS A 154 -21.77 -0.88 0.74
C HIS A 154 -20.89 -0.10 -0.24
N ASP A 155 -19.77 0.44 0.24
CA ASP A 155 -18.82 1.19 -0.60
C ASP A 155 -18.32 0.33 -1.77
N LEU A 156 -18.04 -0.97 -1.56
CA LEU A 156 -17.65 -1.88 -2.63
C LEU A 156 -18.73 -2.03 -3.70
N ARG A 157 -20.01 -2.16 -3.31
CA ARG A 157 -21.11 -2.30 -4.26
C ARG A 157 -21.21 -1.06 -5.14
N ASP A 158 -21.10 0.12 -4.55
CA ASP A 158 -21.19 1.38 -5.29
C ASP A 158 -20.00 1.59 -6.23
N LEU A 159 -18.79 1.36 -5.73
CA LEU A 159 -17.57 1.42 -6.54
C LEU A 159 -17.61 0.39 -7.70
N GLN A 160 -18.21 -0.78 -7.50
CA GLN A 160 -18.36 -1.77 -8.57
C GLN A 160 -19.31 -1.32 -9.68
N LYS A 161 -20.34 -0.49 -9.39
CA LYS A 161 -21.26 0.04 -10.42
C LYS A 161 -20.53 0.90 -11.45
N THR A 162 -19.46 1.57 -11.06
CA THR A 162 -18.65 2.42 -11.95
C THR A 162 -17.44 1.69 -12.55
N GLY A 163 -17.28 0.39 -12.29
CA GLY A 163 -16.14 -0.40 -12.78
C GLY A 163 -14.82 -0.11 -12.05
N ALA A 164 -14.88 0.36 -10.81
CA ALA A 164 -13.70 0.76 -10.06
C ALA A 164 -12.67 -0.37 -9.88
N LYS A 165 -11.38 0.01 -9.87
CA LYS A 165 -10.27 -0.88 -9.60
C LYS A 165 -9.95 -0.87 -8.10
N ILE A 166 -10.23 -1.99 -7.44
CA ILE A 166 -10.17 -2.07 -5.98
C ILE A 166 -8.89 -2.75 -5.52
N ARG A 167 -8.18 -2.12 -4.58
CA ARG A 167 -7.19 -2.80 -3.74
C ARG A 167 -7.85 -3.14 -2.40
N LEU A 168 -8.17 -4.42 -2.20
CA LEU A 168 -8.73 -4.87 -0.94
C LEU A 168 -7.62 -5.07 0.10
N THR A 169 -7.75 -4.41 1.26
CA THR A 169 -6.84 -4.51 2.41
C THR A 169 -7.61 -4.92 3.66
N LYS A 170 -6.93 -5.32 4.73
CA LYS A 170 -7.60 -5.50 6.05
C LYS A 170 -7.91 -4.18 6.76
N GLY A 171 -7.24 -3.07 6.40
CA GLY A 171 -7.24 -1.82 7.16
C GLY A 171 -6.06 -1.72 8.14
N ALA A 172 -5.51 -0.52 8.30
CA ALA A 172 -4.24 -0.29 9.01
C ALA A 172 -4.34 0.73 10.18
N TYR A 173 -5.52 1.30 10.38
CA TYR A 173 -5.80 2.36 11.36
C TYR A 173 -6.58 1.80 12.56
N ARG A 174 -6.48 2.48 13.70
CA ARG A 174 -7.19 2.12 14.93
C ARG A 174 -8.53 2.84 14.95
N GLU A 175 -9.57 2.14 14.53
CA GLU A 175 -10.91 2.74 14.36
C GLU A 175 -11.86 2.49 15.53
N ASN A 176 -12.96 3.21 15.65
CA ASN A 176 -13.95 2.93 16.71
C ASN A 176 -14.71 1.61 16.45
N THR A 177 -15.07 0.85 17.50
CA THR A 177 -15.87 -0.40 17.40
C THR A 177 -17.25 -0.20 16.77
N LYS A 178 -17.82 1.00 16.89
CA LYS A 178 -19.08 1.39 16.23
C LYS A 178 -18.97 1.26 14.71
N ILE A 179 -17.82 1.66 14.13
CA ILE A 179 -17.61 1.71 12.67
C ILE A 179 -16.75 0.57 12.11
N ALA A 180 -15.99 -0.14 12.97
CA ALA A 180 -15.03 -1.16 12.54
C ALA A 180 -15.09 -2.47 13.33
N PHE A 181 -14.84 -3.58 12.66
CA PHE A 181 -14.57 -4.87 13.28
C PHE A 181 -13.21 -4.84 14.00
N LYS A 182 -13.20 -5.19 15.30
CA LYS A 182 -11.97 -5.27 16.11
C LYS A 182 -11.39 -6.68 16.19
N SER A 183 -12.24 -7.70 16.13
CA SER A 183 -11.77 -9.07 16.20
C SER A 183 -11.10 -9.45 14.88
N ARG A 184 -9.97 -10.17 14.97
CA ARG A 184 -9.29 -10.69 13.79
C ARG A 184 -10.23 -11.52 12.92
N LYS A 185 -11.05 -12.38 13.55
CA LYS A 185 -12.06 -13.18 12.85
C LYS A 185 -13.07 -12.32 12.09
N GLY A 186 -13.60 -11.26 12.69
CA GLY A 186 -14.55 -10.37 12.02
C GLY A 186 -13.94 -9.67 10.79
N VAL A 187 -12.69 -9.20 10.90
CA VAL A 187 -11.97 -8.62 9.76
C VAL A 187 -11.70 -9.66 8.67
N ASP A 188 -11.27 -10.86 9.04
CA ASP A 188 -10.96 -11.95 8.09
C ASP A 188 -12.24 -12.43 7.38
N ASP A 189 -13.35 -12.60 8.10
CA ASP A 189 -14.64 -13.00 7.55
C ASP A 189 -15.16 -11.94 6.56
N ASN A 190 -15.07 -10.66 6.91
CA ASN A 190 -15.49 -9.57 6.02
C ASN A 190 -14.56 -9.45 4.80
N TYR A 191 -13.25 -9.59 4.97
CA TYR A 191 -12.31 -9.64 3.83
C TYR A 191 -12.68 -10.75 2.86
N LEU A 192 -12.96 -11.96 3.37
CA LEU A 192 -13.37 -13.10 2.53
C LEU A 192 -14.72 -12.84 1.82
N LYS A 193 -15.65 -12.14 2.48
CA LYS A 193 -16.93 -11.71 1.88
C LYS A 193 -16.69 -10.75 0.71
N LEU A 194 -15.94 -9.67 0.93
CA LEU A 194 -15.62 -8.66 -0.08
C LEU A 194 -14.80 -9.25 -1.24
N MET A 195 -13.84 -10.13 -0.94
CA MET A 195 -13.06 -10.84 -1.96
C MET A 195 -13.96 -11.70 -2.86
N LYS A 196 -14.94 -12.42 -2.30
CA LYS A 196 -15.91 -13.17 -3.11
C LYS A 196 -16.74 -12.25 -4.01
N MET A 197 -17.13 -11.08 -3.54
CA MET A 197 -17.83 -10.07 -4.35
C MET A 197 -16.95 -9.55 -5.51
N LEU A 198 -15.66 -9.33 -5.26
CA LEU A 198 -14.70 -8.96 -6.30
C LEU A 198 -14.53 -10.05 -7.36
N PHE A 199 -14.40 -11.32 -6.98
CA PHE A 199 -14.33 -12.41 -7.97
C PHE A 199 -15.62 -12.56 -8.79
N LYS A 200 -16.79 -12.37 -8.16
CA LYS A 200 -18.07 -12.46 -8.86
C LYS A 200 -18.31 -11.30 -9.82
N ASN A 201 -18.07 -10.07 -9.37
CA ASN A 201 -18.58 -8.86 -10.02
C ASN A 201 -17.49 -7.84 -10.39
N GLY A 202 -16.27 -7.98 -9.87
CA GLY A 202 -15.18 -7.04 -10.12
C GLY A 202 -14.62 -7.17 -11.53
N ASN A 203 -14.11 -6.06 -12.05
CA ASN A 203 -13.42 -6.02 -13.35
C ASN A 203 -11.94 -6.43 -13.18
N GLU A 204 -11.16 -5.55 -12.57
CA GLU A 204 -9.75 -5.75 -12.21
C GLU A 204 -9.55 -5.32 -10.76
N PHE A 205 -8.83 -6.11 -9.95
CA PHE A 205 -8.62 -5.81 -8.54
C PHE A 205 -7.29 -6.34 -8.00
N ALA A 206 -6.91 -5.87 -6.83
CA ALA A 206 -5.75 -6.34 -6.11
C ALA A 206 -6.13 -6.85 -4.72
N LEU A 207 -5.49 -7.95 -4.31
CA LEU A 207 -5.62 -8.53 -2.98
C LEU A 207 -4.34 -8.22 -2.19
N ALA A 208 -4.40 -7.19 -1.35
CA ALA A 208 -3.28 -6.75 -0.53
C ALA A 208 -3.30 -7.46 0.83
N THR A 209 -2.70 -8.65 0.88
CA THR A 209 -2.69 -9.52 2.05
C THR A 209 -1.45 -10.41 2.11
N HIS A 210 -1.05 -10.78 3.33
CA HIS A 210 0.01 -11.78 3.58
C HIS A 210 -0.55 -13.05 4.20
N ASP A 211 -1.87 -13.15 4.30
CA ASP A 211 -2.57 -14.23 4.97
C ASP A 211 -2.73 -15.43 4.02
N GLU A 212 -2.03 -16.51 4.32
CA GLU A 212 -2.02 -17.74 3.52
C GLU A 212 -3.40 -18.34 3.32
N LYS A 213 -4.29 -18.25 4.31
CA LYS A 213 -5.66 -18.78 4.17
C LYS A 213 -6.45 -18.00 3.14
N ILE A 214 -6.32 -16.67 3.15
CA ILE A 214 -6.95 -15.79 2.17
C ILE A 214 -6.36 -16.03 0.78
N ILE A 215 -5.04 -16.14 0.67
CA ILE A 215 -4.34 -16.40 -0.60
C ILE A 215 -4.77 -17.74 -1.20
N HIS A 216 -4.82 -18.80 -0.39
CA HIS A 216 -5.29 -20.11 -0.83
C HIS A 216 -6.74 -20.03 -1.32
N LYS A 217 -7.61 -19.34 -0.58
CA LYS A 217 -9.01 -19.16 -1.00
C LYS A 217 -9.13 -18.36 -2.30
N ALA A 218 -8.30 -17.34 -2.51
CA ALA A 218 -8.24 -16.59 -3.76
C ALA A 218 -7.83 -17.46 -4.94
N LYS A 219 -6.81 -18.33 -4.78
CA LYS A 219 -6.40 -19.32 -5.79
C LYS A 219 -7.56 -20.27 -6.16
N THR A 220 -8.35 -20.71 -5.19
CA THR A 220 -9.52 -21.54 -5.46
C THR A 220 -10.62 -20.76 -6.19
N LEU A 221 -10.87 -19.51 -5.79
CA LEU A 221 -11.86 -18.66 -6.46
C LEU A 221 -11.45 -18.30 -7.88
N SER A 222 -10.16 -18.09 -8.16
CA SER A 222 -9.67 -17.74 -9.50
C SER A 222 -9.85 -18.87 -10.52
N LYS A 223 -9.91 -20.13 -10.07
CA LYS A 223 -10.26 -21.28 -10.93
C LYS A 223 -11.74 -21.25 -11.33
N LYS A 224 -12.60 -20.74 -10.45
CA LYS A 224 -14.05 -20.63 -10.68
C LYS A 224 -14.44 -19.36 -11.44
N TYR A 225 -13.76 -18.25 -11.18
CA TYR A 225 -14.04 -16.94 -11.75
C TYR A 225 -12.76 -16.39 -12.39
N PRO A 226 -12.62 -16.43 -13.73
CA PRO A 226 -11.41 -15.98 -14.43
C PRO A 226 -11.38 -14.45 -14.52
N ARG A 227 -11.11 -13.78 -13.39
CA ARG A 227 -10.94 -12.32 -13.29
C ARG A 227 -9.47 -11.93 -13.41
N LYS A 228 -9.21 -10.70 -13.88
CA LYS A 228 -7.87 -10.10 -13.81
C LYS A 228 -7.63 -9.62 -12.38
N PHE A 229 -6.62 -10.16 -11.72
CA PHE A 229 -6.24 -9.69 -10.39
C PHE A 229 -4.76 -9.89 -10.11
N GLU A 230 -4.26 -9.18 -9.10
CA GLU A 230 -2.91 -9.34 -8.59
C GLU A 230 -2.88 -9.52 -7.07
N PHE A 231 -1.87 -10.23 -6.59
CA PHE A 231 -1.54 -10.25 -5.17
C PHE A 231 -0.54 -9.14 -4.86
N GLN A 232 -0.84 -8.34 -3.83
CA GLN A 232 0.02 -7.25 -3.39
C GLN A 232 0.58 -7.55 -2.01
N PHE A 233 1.91 -7.48 -1.92
CA PHE A 233 2.64 -7.73 -0.68
C PHE A 233 3.42 -6.50 -0.29
N LEU A 234 3.73 -6.40 1.00
CA LEU A 234 4.75 -5.44 1.42
C LEU A 234 6.12 -5.99 1.05
N LYS A 235 7.04 -5.10 0.71
CA LYS A 235 8.44 -5.44 0.49
C LYS A 235 9.01 -6.26 1.66
N GLY A 236 9.75 -7.33 1.37
CA GLY A 236 10.45 -8.16 2.35
C GLY A 236 9.57 -9.05 3.23
N ILE A 237 8.29 -9.19 2.88
CA ILE A 237 7.30 -9.95 3.64
C ILE A 237 6.81 -11.14 2.81
N ARG A 238 7.01 -12.37 3.30
CA ARG A 238 6.54 -13.61 2.65
C ARG A 238 7.18 -13.84 1.26
N GLU A 239 8.49 -13.66 1.15
CA GLU A 239 9.21 -13.81 -0.13
C GLU A 239 9.08 -15.22 -0.72
N GLU A 240 8.94 -16.23 0.14
CA GLU A 240 8.64 -17.61 -0.20
C GLU A 240 7.29 -17.76 -0.94
N ILE A 241 6.22 -17.14 -0.40
CA ILE A 241 4.89 -17.18 -1.00
C ILE A 241 4.86 -16.40 -2.32
N LYS A 242 5.51 -15.22 -2.37
CA LYS A 242 5.61 -14.44 -3.62
C LYS A 242 6.22 -15.27 -4.74
N SER A 243 7.31 -15.97 -4.43
CA SER A 243 8.03 -16.82 -5.39
C SER A 243 7.15 -17.98 -5.87
N GLU A 244 6.40 -18.61 -4.97
CA GLU A 244 5.45 -19.67 -5.31
C GLU A 244 4.33 -19.16 -6.25
N LEU A 245 3.73 -18.01 -5.91
CA LEU A 245 2.66 -17.40 -6.71
C LEU A 245 3.14 -17.02 -8.12
N ILE A 246 4.35 -16.49 -8.26
CA ILE A 246 4.96 -16.20 -9.57
C ILE A 246 5.16 -17.48 -10.39
N LYS A 247 5.66 -18.56 -9.78
CA LYS A 247 5.79 -19.87 -10.47
C LYS A 247 4.43 -20.40 -10.96
N GLN A 248 3.37 -20.09 -10.22
CA GLN A 248 1.98 -20.40 -10.59
C GLN A 248 1.36 -19.40 -11.56
N LYS A 249 2.16 -18.48 -12.14
CA LYS A 249 1.75 -17.46 -13.12
C LYS A 249 0.78 -16.41 -12.59
N PHE A 250 0.65 -16.24 -11.27
CA PHE A 250 -0.07 -15.09 -10.71
C PHE A 250 0.76 -13.81 -10.82
N VAL A 251 0.07 -12.68 -11.01
CA VAL A 251 0.71 -11.36 -10.92
C VAL A 251 0.96 -11.04 -9.45
N VAL A 252 2.21 -10.69 -9.13
CA VAL A 252 2.64 -10.32 -7.77
C VAL A 252 3.29 -8.95 -7.81
N SER A 253 2.81 -8.07 -6.95
CA SER A 253 3.25 -6.69 -6.80
C SER A 253 3.85 -6.44 -5.43
N ASP A 254 5.03 -5.80 -5.38
CA ASP A 254 5.64 -5.33 -4.14
C ASP A 254 5.29 -3.88 -3.86
N TYR A 255 4.67 -3.62 -2.71
CA TYR A 255 4.51 -2.31 -2.10
C TYR A 255 5.83 -1.93 -1.40
N ILE A 256 6.50 -0.93 -1.95
CA ILE A 256 7.85 -0.48 -1.61
C ILE A 256 7.75 0.89 -0.94
N PRO A 257 7.69 0.94 0.40
CA PRO A 257 7.69 2.18 1.15
C PRO A 257 9.11 2.76 1.23
N TYR A 258 9.22 4.08 1.17
CA TYR A 258 10.47 4.82 1.39
C TYR A 258 10.22 6.15 2.11
N GLY A 259 11.25 6.74 2.69
CA GLY A 259 11.18 8.05 3.33
C GLY A 259 11.59 8.02 4.79
N THR A 260 11.85 9.20 5.34
CA THR A 260 12.41 9.38 6.69
C THR A 260 11.43 9.01 7.81
N ARG A 261 10.13 8.97 7.55
CA ARG A 261 9.08 8.57 8.52
C ARG A 261 8.92 7.05 8.65
N TRP A 262 10.04 6.32 8.70
CA TRP A 262 10.05 4.84 8.67
C TRP A 262 9.78 4.17 10.01
N LEU A 263 10.04 4.85 11.14
CA LEU A 263 9.95 4.23 12.46
C LEU A 263 8.53 3.78 12.80
N ALA A 264 7.56 4.68 12.71
CA ALA A 264 6.15 4.37 12.97
C ALA A 264 5.62 3.24 12.06
N TYR A 265 6.02 3.27 10.78
CA TYR A 265 5.70 2.22 9.82
C TYR A 265 6.27 0.87 10.25
N SER A 266 7.56 0.84 10.61
CA SER A 266 8.28 -0.39 10.96
C SER A 266 7.81 -1.00 12.29
N VAL A 267 7.52 -0.16 13.29
CA VAL A 267 6.96 -0.59 14.57
C VAL A 267 5.62 -1.31 14.38
N ARG A 268 4.76 -0.80 13.49
CA ARG A 268 3.49 -1.47 13.14
C ARG A 268 3.74 -2.86 12.54
N ARG A 269 4.71 -2.99 11.63
CA ARG A 269 5.07 -4.29 11.00
C ARG A 269 5.63 -5.30 12.00
N ILE A 270 6.38 -4.83 13.01
CA ILE A 270 6.88 -5.68 14.09
C ILE A 270 5.71 -6.18 14.96
N LYS A 271 4.81 -5.28 15.39
CA LYS A 271 3.65 -5.63 16.23
C LYS A 271 2.69 -6.62 15.57
N GLU A 272 2.54 -6.54 14.25
CA GLU A 272 1.70 -7.47 13.48
C GLU A 272 2.29 -8.90 13.39
N ARG A 273 3.53 -9.13 13.84
CA ARG A 273 4.22 -10.42 13.76
C ARG A 273 4.70 -10.90 15.12
N LYS A 274 4.01 -11.90 15.69
CA LYS A 274 4.43 -12.60 16.93
C LYS A 274 5.90 -13.07 16.90
N ARG A 275 6.38 -13.54 15.74
CA ARG A 275 7.77 -14.01 15.56
C ARG A 275 8.83 -12.89 15.62
N ASN A 276 8.44 -11.63 15.38
CA ASN A 276 9.34 -10.48 15.48
C ASN A 276 9.43 -9.92 16.91
N ILE A 277 8.43 -10.18 17.76
CA ILE A 277 8.48 -9.83 19.19
C ILE A 277 9.57 -10.67 19.89
N LEU A 278 9.72 -11.94 19.50
CA LEU A 278 10.83 -12.82 19.94
C LEU A 278 12.21 -12.29 19.53
N LEU A 279 12.33 -11.62 18.37
CA LEU A 279 13.59 -10.99 17.94
C LEU A 279 13.96 -9.78 18.83
N LEU A 280 12.98 -9.01 19.31
CA LEU A 280 13.23 -7.95 20.28
C LEU A 280 13.60 -8.52 21.65
N GLY A 281 12.89 -9.55 22.13
CA GLY A 281 13.15 -10.20 23.41
C GLY A 281 14.53 -10.88 23.49
N SER A 282 14.93 -11.58 22.43
CA SER A 282 16.27 -12.20 22.35
C SER A 282 17.40 -11.17 22.29
N SER A 283 17.19 -10.02 21.65
CA SER A 283 18.19 -8.95 21.62
C SER A 283 18.41 -8.25 22.97
N LEU A 284 17.37 -8.14 23.80
CA LEU A 284 17.45 -7.58 25.16
C LEU A 284 18.15 -8.52 26.15
N ILE A 285 17.96 -9.84 25.98
CA ILE A 285 18.65 -10.86 26.79
C ILE A 285 20.14 -10.93 26.43
N GLN A 286 20.50 -10.61 25.18
CA GLN A 286 21.90 -10.58 24.72
C GLN A 286 22.63 -9.30 25.16
N SER A 287 21.92 -8.19 25.41
CA SER A 287 22.50 -6.95 25.94
C SER A 287 22.65 -6.91 27.47
N GLN A 288 22.18 -7.94 28.19
CA GLN A 288 22.37 -8.10 29.64
C GLN A 288 23.42 -9.16 30.01
N ARG A 289 24.18 -9.67 29.02
CA ARG A 289 25.31 -10.61 29.21
C ARG A 289 26.66 -10.01 28.81
N VAL A 290 26.81 -8.70 28.92
CA VAL A 290 28.13 -8.03 28.91
C VAL A 290 28.20 -7.15 30.15
#